data_AF-A0A1Y3C227-F1
#
_entry.id   AF-A0A1Y3C227-F1
#
_cell.length_a   1.000
_cell.length_b   1.000
_cell.length_c   1.000
_cell.angle_alpha   90.00
_cell.angle_beta   90.00
_cell.angle_gamma   90.00
#
_symmetry.space_group_name_H-M   'P 1'
#
loop_
_entity.id
_entity.type
_entity.pdbx_description
1 polymer ?
#
loop_
_entity_poly.entity_id
_entity_poly.type
_entity_poly.pdbx_seq_one_letter_code
_entity_poly.pdbx_strand_id
1 'polypeptide(L)'
;MMLLEEIFKSKKAEHSDYFNLRIHRGLSWLKKSLELDSDLDLKFMSLWISFNAIYAQDAALNQDKQALRQFLYLICQKDQEHKIYHILWDKFSHPIRLLLENPYVYQGFWDYQNQKISQHSWKEDFEQEKKKVHKALQEKASVDILFVVFNRLYTLRNQMVHGGVTYNSSVNRRQLQDACNILAALLPMFMLILLENAKTLDLGKPFYPVVQVS
;
A
#
# COMPACT_ATOMS: atom_id res chain seq x y z
N MET A 1 11.87 2.27 -20.89
CA MET A 1 11.77 3.20 -19.74
C MET A 1 10.31 3.21 -19.31
N MET A 2 9.99 3.31 -18.01
CA MET A 2 8.57 3.36 -17.60
C MET A 2 7.98 4.70 -18.05
N LEU A 3 6.81 4.70 -18.71
CA LEU A 3 6.08 5.92 -19.10
C LEU A 3 5.94 6.92 -17.94
N LEU A 4 5.68 6.41 -16.74
CA LEU A 4 5.56 7.22 -15.52
C LEU A 4 6.86 7.97 -15.17
N GLU A 5 8.03 7.38 -15.46
CA GLU A 5 9.32 8.02 -15.25
C GLU A 5 9.54 9.19 -16.24
N GLU A 6 9.05 9.04 -17.47
CA GLU A 6 9.07 10.11 -18.48
C GLU A 6 8.15 11.27 -18.09
N ILE A 7 6.94 10.97 -17.61
CA ILE A 7 5.99 11.98 -17.10
C ILE A 7 6.61 12.74 -15.91
N PHE A 8 7.27 12.04 -14.98
CA PHE A 8 7.94 12.69 -13.86
C PHE A 8 9.06 13.61 -14.34
N LYS A 9 9.92 13.14 -15.25
CA LYS A 9 11.04 13.94 -15.76
C LYS A 9 10.58 15.21 -16.47
N SER A 10 9.50 15.15 -17.25
CA SER A 10 9.00 16.32 -17.99
C SER A 10 8.38 17.39 -17.08
N LYS A 11 7.78 17.01 -15.96
CA LYS A 11 7.12 17.93 -15.01
C LYS A 11 7.96 18.31 -13.79
N LYS A 12 9.15 17.71 -13.63
CA LYS A 12 10.00 17.88 -12.43
C LYS A 12 10.25 19.34 -12.05
N ALA A 13 10.45 20.22 -13.04
CA ALA A 13 10.72 21.64 -12.81
C ALA A 13 9.50 22.41 -12.24
N GLU A 14 8.30 21.85 -12.32
CA GLU A 14 7.05 22.46 -11.86
C GLU A 14 6.68 22.10 -10.42
N HIS A 15 7.49 21.27 -9.76
CA HIS A 15 7.16 20.67 -8.46
C HIS A 15 8.15 21.11 -7.38
N SER A 16 7.71 21.08 -6.12
CA SER A 16 8.61 21.30 -4.99
C SER A 16 9.69 20.23 -4.92
N ASP A 17 10.84 20.55 -4.32
CA ASP A 17 11.90 19.57 -4.08
C ASP A 17 11.43 18.41 -3.20
N TYR A 18 10.52 18.68 -2.26
CA TYR A 18 9.92 17.66 -1.40
C TYR A 18 9.04 16.68 -2.17
N PHE A 19 8.15 17.18 -3.02
CA PHE A 19 7.34 16.35 -3.90
C PHE A 19 8.21 15.54 -4.85
N ASN A 20 9.19 16.20 -5.49
CA ASN A 20 10.14 15.56 -6.39
C ASN A 20 10.92 14.44 -5.70
N LEU A 21 11.36 14.64 -4.46
CA LEU A 21 12.10 13.63 -3.71
C LEU A 21 11.23 12.40 -3.41
N ARG A 22 9.96 12.60 -3.03
CA ARG A 22 9.00 11.53 -2.75
C ARG A 22 8.74 10.68 -3.99
N ILE A 23 8.39 11.32 -5.10
CA ILE A 23 8.12 10.63 -6.37
C ILE A 23 9.37 9.93 -6.89
N HIS A 24 10.54 10.59 -6.85
CA HIS A 24 11.80 9.98 -7.27
C HIS A 24 12.11 8.70 -6.46
N ARG A 25 11.98 8.74 -5.13
CA ARG A 25 12.19 7.56 -4.28
C ARG A 25 11.18 6.46 -4.56
N GLY A 26 9.89 6.82 -4.69
CA GLY A 26 8.84 5.88 -5.06
C GLY A 26 9.16 5.17 -6.37
N LEU A 27 9.43 5.93 -7.43
CA LEU A 27 9.78 5.40 -8.75
C LEU A 27 11.01 4.51 -8.72
N SER A 28 12.05 4.88 -7.97
CA SER A 28 13.27 4.08 -7.85
C SER A 28 12.98 2.68 -7.30
N TRP A 29 12.20 2.59 -6.21
CA TRP A 29 11.85 1.32 -5.59
C TRP A 29 10.81 0.53 -6.39
N LEU A 30 9.84 1.22 -7.03
CA LEU A 30 8.90 0.60 -7.95
C LEU A 30 9.65 -0.04 -9.13
N LYS A 31 10.60 0.67 -9.74
CA LYS A 31 11.43 0.15 -10.82
C LYS A 31 12.17 -1.12 -10.38
N LYS A 32 12.78 -1.08 -9.19
CA LYS A 32 13.49 -2.26 -8.67
C LYS A 32 12.56 -3.45 -8.49
N SER A 33 11.32 -3.24 -8.05
CA SER A 33 10.34 -4.32 -7.87
C SER A 33 9.99 -5.07 -9.16
N LEU A 34 10.13 -4.42 -10.34
CA LEU A 34 9.88 -5.05 -11.64
C LEU A 34 10.97 -6.03 -12.05
N GLU A 35 12.15 -5.96 -11.43
CA GLU A 35 13.27 -6.88 -11.68
C GLU A 35 13.23 -8.11 -10.75
N LEU A 36 12.25 -8.18 -9.84
CA LEU A 36 12.22 -9.13 -8.73
C LEU A 36 11.07 -10.15 -8.87
N ASP A 37 10.62 -10.44 -10.08
CA ASP A 37 9.54 -11.42 -10.31
C ASP A 37 9.88 -12.83 -9.80
N SER A 38 11.17 -13.18 -9.75
CA SER A 38 11.66 -14.44 -9.17
C SER A 38 11.90 -14.39 -7.66
N ASP A 39 11.81 -13.22 -7.02
CA ASP A 39 12.01 -13.04 -5.57
C ASP A 39 10.88 -12.20 -4.98
N LEU A 40 9.77 -12.86 -4.63
CA LEU A 40 8.59 -12.19 -4.10
C LEU A 40 8.82 -11.52 -2.74
N ASP A 41 9.74 -12.04 -1.94
CA ASP A 41 10.07 -11.49 -0.63
C ASP A 41 10.70 -10.10 -0.79
N LEU A 42 11.71 -9.99 -1.65
CA LEU A 42 12.35 -8.71 -1.97
C LEU A 42 11.45 -7.81 -2.81
N LYS A 43 10.62 -8.37 -3.69
CA LYS A 43 9.64 -7.62 -4.50
C LYS A 43 8.63 -6.93 -3.61
N PHE A 44 8.04 -7.65 -2.66
CA PHE A 44 7.07 -7.07 -1.71
C PHE A 44 7.70 -5.95 -0.90
N MET A 45 8.90 -6.17 -0.36
CA MET A 45 9.63 -5.14 0.38
C MET A 45 9.91 -3.90 -0.47
N SER A 46 10.32 -4.09 -1.74
CA SER A 46 10.56 -2.98 -2.67
C SER A 46 9.28 -2.19 -2.95
N LEU A 47 8.16 -2.87 -3.19
CA LEU A 47 6.85 -2.23 -3.36
C LEU A 47 6.40 -1.50 -2.09
N TRP A 48 6.61 -2.08 -0.92
CA TRP A 48 6.27 -1.44 0.36
C TRP A 48 7.09 -0.17 0.61
N ILE A 49 8.38 -0.19 0.30
CA ILE A 49 9.24 1.00 0.40
C ILE A 49 8.80 2.05 -0.62
N SER A 50 8.46 1.64 -1.85
CA SER A 50 7.90 2.53 -2.87
C SER A 50 6.62 3.21 -2.40
N PHE A 51 5.71 2.48 -1.75
CA PHE A 51 4.50 3.03 -1.16
C PHE A 51 4.83 4.04 -0.06
N ASN A 52 5.68 3.67 0.90
CA ASN A 52 6.07 4.54 2.01
C ASN A 52 6.72 5.85 1.52
N ALA A 53 7.48 5.82 0.42
CA ALA A 53 8.09 7.02 -0.14
C ALA A 53 7.07 8.09 -0.57
N ILE A 54 5.91 7.67 -1.08
CA ILE A 54 4.87 8.59 -1.59
C ILE A 54 3.78 8.89 -0.56
N TYR A 55 3.63 8.06 0.48
CA TYR A 55 2.60 8.20 1.51
C TYR A 55 3.12 8.81 2.82
N ALA A 56 4.27 8.35 3.33
CA ALA A 56 4.66 8.60 4.72
C ALA A 56 4.96 10.08 5.00
N GLN A 57 4.34 10.65 6.02
CA GLN A 57 4.53 12.03 6.48
C GLN A 57 5.16 12.05 7.88
N ASP A 58 5.55 13.25 8.32
CA ASP A 58 6.05 13.51 9.68
C ASP A 58 4.90 13.29 10.69
N ALA A 59 4.67 12.03 11.06
CA ALA A 59 3.66 11.63 12.01
C ALA A 59 4.32 10.75 13.07
N ALA A 60 4.14 11.12 14.33
CA ALA A 60 4.51 10.30 15.47
C ALA A 60 3.98 8.86 15.25
N LEU A 61 4.78 7.86 15.61
CA LEU A 61 4.59 6.42 15.36
C LEU A 61 3.18 5.86 15.68
N ASN A 62 2.33 6.62 16.38
CA ASN A 62 0.97 6.26 16.80
C ASN A 62 -0.17 6.77 15.87
N GLN A 63 0.10 7.50 14.79
CA GLN A 63 -0.93 8.08 13.88
C GLN A 63 -1.11 7.35 12.54
N ASP A 64 -0.47 6.20 12.34
CA ASP A 64 -0.32 5.55 11.03
C ASP A 64 -1.66 5.23 10.31
N LYS A 65 -2.69 4.76 11.04
CA LYS A 65 -3.97 4.40 10.41
C LYS A 65 -4.80 5.59 9.93
N GLN A 66 -4.82 6.70 10.68
CA GLN A 66 -5.58 7.89 10.28
C GLN A 66 -4.92 8.58 9.10
N ALA A 67 -3.59 8.72 9.14
CA ALA A 67 -2.80 9.26 8.04
C ALA A 67 -3.00 8.43 6.76
N LEU A 68 -2.96 7.10 6.87
CA LEU A 68 -3.23 6.19 5.75
C LEU A 68 -4.63 6.43 5.16
N ARG A 69 -5.66 6.46 6.00
CA ARG A 69 -7.03 6.65 5.52
C ARG A 69 -7.21 8.01 4.84
N GLN A 70 -6.59 9.07 5.37
CA GLN A 70 -6.61 10.39 4.75
C GLN A 70 -5.89 10.41 3.41
N PHE A 71 -4.72 9.77 3.30
CA PHE A 71 -4.01 9.64 2.03
C PHE A 71 -4.85 8.91 0.98
N LEU A 72 -5.45 7.77 1.35
CA LEU A 72 -6.32 6.99 0.46
C LEU A 72 -7.58 7.76 0.05
N TYR A 73 -8.15 8.56 0.95
CA TYR A 73 -9.26 9.44 0.63
C TYR A 73 -8.86 10.51 -0.40
N LEU A 74 -7.77 11.24 -0.15
CA LEU A 74 -7.28 12.30 -1.03
C LEU A 74 -6.96 11.79 -2.43
N ILE A 75 -6.28 10.64 -2.53
CA ILE A 75 -5.88 10.09 -3.82
C ILE A 75 -7.09 9.59 -4.63
N CYS A 76 -8.06 8.93 -3.98
CA CYS A 76 -9.30 8.52 -4.63
C CYS A 76 -10.15 9.73 -5.05
N GLN A 77 -10.19 10.80 -4.25
CA GLN A 77 -10.90 12.02 -4.60
C GLN A 77 -10.33 12.69 -5.86
N LYS A 78 -9.02 12.58 -6.08
CA LYS A 78 -8.32 13.15 -7.24
C LYS A 78 -8.26 12.21 -8.45
N ASP A 79 -8.73 10.97 -8.32
CA ASP A 79 -8.80 9.99 -9.40
C ASP A 79 -10.00 10.21 -10.34
N GLN A 80 -9.95 11.30 -11.12
CA GLN A 80 -11.06 11.71 -12.00
C GLN A 80 -11.35 10.71 -13.12
N GLU A 81 -10.34 9.94 -13.53
CA GLU A 81 -10.45 8.93 -14.59
C GLU A 81 -10.71 7.52 -14.04
N HIS A 82 -11.01 7.39 -12.74
CA HIS A 82 -11.36 6.10 -12.13
C HIS A 82 -10.28 5.02 -12.29
N LYS A 83 -9.01 5.39 -12.40
CA LYS A 83 -7.87 4.49 -12.60
C LYS A 83 -7.75 3.47 -11.45
N ILE A 84 -7.89 3.93 -10.22
CA ILE A 84 -7.90 3.09 -9.00
C ILE A 84 -9.15 2.21 -8.99
N TYR A 85 -10.30 2.79 -9.32
CA TYR A 85 -11.56 2.05 -9.39
C TYR A 85 -11.45 0.85 -10.34
N HIS A 86 -10.93 1.04 -11.56
CA HIS A 86 -10.73 -0.03 -12.52
C HIS A 86 -9.82 -1.15 -11.99
N ILE A 87 -8.78 -0.80 -11.22
CA ILE A 87 -7.95 -1.81 -10.54
C ILE A 87 -8.79 -2.60 -9.55
N LEU A 88 -9.51 -1.93 -8.65
CA LEU A 88 -10.22 -2.58 -7.55
C LEU A 88 -11.37 -3.46 -8.04
N TRP A 89 -12.11 -3.00 -9.03
CA TRP A 89 -13.42 -3.58 -9.38
C TRP A 89 -13.39 -4.42 -10.65
N ASP A 90 -12.50 -4.11 -11.59
CA ASP A 90 -12.45 -4.81 -12.88
C ASP A 90 -11.29 -5.79 -12.92
N LYS A 91 -10.06 -5.31 -12.63
CA LYS A 91 -8.84 -6.12 -12.82
C LYS A 91 -8.52 -7.03 -11.63
N PHE A 92 -8.68 -6.55 -10.40
CA PHE A 92 -8.24 -7.26 -9.18
C PHE A 92 -9.38 -7.58 -8.20
N SER A 93 -10.63 -7.51 -8.64
CA SER A 93 -11.78 -7.75 -7.75
C SER A 93 -11.75 -9.10 -7.05
N HIS A 94 -11.33 -10.16 -7.75
CA HIS A 94 -11.21 -11.49 -7.15
C HIS A 94 -9.99 -11.63 -6.21
N PRO A 95 -8.74 -11.30 -6.63
CA PRO A 95 -7.60 -11.29 -5.71
C PRO A 95 -7.80 -10.45 -4.44
N ILE A 96 -8.45 -9.29 -4.55
CA ILE A 96 -8.76 -8.43 -3.41
C ILE A 96 -9.72 -9.14 -2.45
N ARG A 97 -10.80 -9.76 -2.94
CA ARG A 97 -11.72 -10.51 -2.06
C ARG A 97 -11.01 -11.63 -1.32
N LEU A 98 -10.17 -12.41 -2.01
CA LEU A 98 -9.37 -13.47 -1.38
C LEU A 98 -8.44 -12.93 -0.30
N LEU A 99 -7.78 -11.79 -0.53
CA LEU A 99 -6.91 -11.16 0.46
C LEU A 99 -7.70 -10.71 1.70
N LEU A 100 -8.89 -10.12 1.50
CA LEU A 100 -9.71 -9.57 2.59
C LEU A 100 -10.28 -10.66 3.51
N GLU A 101 -10.61 -11.83 2.95
CA GLU A 101 -11.14 -13.00 3.66
C GLU A 101 -10.07 -13.86 4.32
N ASN A 102 -8.79 -13.58 4.11
CA ASN A 102 -7.70 -14.41 4.60
C ASN A 102 -7.29 -14.02 6.05
N PRO A 103 -7.43 -14.94 7.03
CA PRO A 103 -7.08 -14.66 8.42
C PRO A 103 -5.58 -14.50 8.65
N TYR A 104 -4.71 -15.07 7.81
CA TYR A 104 -3.24 -15.01 7.99
C TYR A 104 -2.65 -13.63 7.68
N VAL A 105 -3.42 -12.75 7.04
CA VAL A 105 -3.06 -11.35 6.82
C VAL A 105 -3.85 -10.40 7.72
N TYR A 106 -4.63 -10.94 8.67
CA TYR A 106 -5.37 -10.17 9.67
C TYR A 106 -4.62 -10.18 11.01
N GLN A 107 -4.35 -9.00 11.57
CA GLN A 107 -3.56 -8.88 12.79
C GLN A 107 -4.17 -9.60 14.00
N GLY A 108 -5.51 -9.58 14.14
CA GLY A 108 -6.19 -10.22 15.28
C GLY A 108 -5.96 -11.72 15.36
N PHE A 109 -5.79 -12.41 14.23
CA PHE A 109 -5.42 -13.82 14.22
C PHE A 109 -4.06 -14.04 14.90
N TRP A 110 -3.08 -13.19 14.61
CA TRP A 110 -1.74 -13.29 15.20
C TRP A 110 -1.70 -12.83 16.66
N ASP A 111 -2.52 -11.86 17.04
CA ASP A 111 -2.65 -11.47 18.44
C ASP A 111 -3.23 -12.63 19.28
N TYR A 112 -4.14 -13.43 18.72
CA TYR A 112 -4.59 -14.68 19.33
C TYR A 112 -3.49 -15.75 19.39
N GLN A 113 -2.74 -15.98 18.30
CA GLN A 113 -1.60 -16.93 18.32
C GLN A 113 -0.55 -16.55 19.38
N ASN A 114 -0.38 -15.24 19.62
CA ASN A 114 0.50 -14.70 20.65
C ASN A 114 -0.18 -14.56 22.03
N GLN A 115 -1.36 -15.16 22.23
CA GLN A 115 -2.08 -15.19 23.51
C GLN A 115 -2.44 -13.83 24.10
N LYS A 116 -2.52 -12.77 23.27
CA LYS A 116 -2.91 -11.43 23.70
C LYS A 116 -4.42 -11.26 23.83
N ILE A 117 -5.18 -12.03 23.06
CA ILE A 117 -6.64 -12.01 23.00
C ILE A 117 -7.20 -13.44 22.92
N SER A 118 -8.49 -13.61 23.21
CA SER A 118 -9.16 -14.91 23.14
C SER A 118 -9.49 -15.32 21.70
N GLN A 119 -9.70 -16.63 21.48
CA GLN A 119 -10.15 -17.14 20.18
C GLN A 119 -11.52 -16.55 19.78
N HIS A 120 -12.39 -16.36 20.76
CA HIS A 120 -13.73 -15.79 20.55
C HIS A 120 -13.63 -14.34 20.06
N SER A 121 -12.80 -13.52 20.73
CA SER A 121 -12.63 -12.10 20.41
C SER A 121 -12.15 -11.89 18.98
N TRP A 122 -11.06 -12.55 18.53
CA TRP A 122 -10.58 -12.30 17.17
C TRP A 122 -11.55 -12.79 16.09
N LYS A 123 -12.26 -13.90 16.33
CA LYS A 123 -13.26 -14.42 15.38
C LYS A 123 -14.45 -13.49 15.27
N GLU A 124 -14.93 -12.97 16.39
CA GLU A 124 -16.02 -11.99 16.40
C GLU A 124 -15.61 -10.72 15.64
N ASP A 125 -14.45 -10.14 15.96
CA ASP A 125 -13.94 -8.94 15.28
C ASP A 125 -13.74 -9.16 13.77
N PHE A 126 -13.20 -10.32 13.39
CA PHE A 126 -12.99 -10.67 11.99
C PHE A 126 -14.32 -10.82 11.23
N GLU A 127 -15.33 -11.44 11.82
CA GLU A 127 -16.66 -11.55 11.20
C GLU A 127 -17.38 -10.20 11.11
N GLN A 128 -17.22 -9.31 12.11
CA GLN A 128 -17.74 -7.95 12.03
C GLN A 128 -17.04 -7.14 10.94
N GLU A 129 -15.72 -7.29 10.79
CA GLU A 129 -14.99 -6.64 9.70
C GLU A 129 -15.40 -7.19 8.33
N LYS A 130 -15.60 -8.50 8.20
CA LYS A 130 -16.12 -9.12 6.96
C LYS A 130 -17.47 -8.54 6.56
N LYS A 131 -18.40 -8.31 7.50
CA LYS A 131 -19.68 -7.64 7.21
C LYS A 131 -19.47 -6.22 6.67
N LYS A 132 -18.56 -5.44 7.28
CA LYS A 132 -18.23 -4.08 6.82
C LYS A 132 -17.59 -4.10 5.42
N VAL A 133 -16.66 -5.02 5.18
CA VAL A 133 -16.03 -5.23 3.87
C VAL A 133 -17.07 -5.61 2.83
N HIS A 134 -17.98 -6.54 3.15
CA HIS A 134 -19.02 -6.96 2.21
C HIS A 134 -19.92 -5.79 1.82
N LYS A 135 -20.34 -4.97 2.80
CA LYS A 135 -21.08 -3.74 2.53
C LYS A 135 -20.29 -2.77 1.64
N ALA A 136 -19.01 -2.53 1.96
CA ALA A 136 -18.14 -1.66 1.16
C ALA A 136 -17.94 -2.19 -0.29
N LEU A 137 -17.89 -3.51 -0.49
CA LEU A 137 -17.85 -4.13 -1.81
C LEU A 137 -19.15 -3.89 -2.59
N GLN A 138 -20.31 -3.99 -1.94
CA GLN A 138 -21.62 -3.73 -2.55
C GLN A 138 -21.78 -2.25 -2.94
N GLU A 139 -21.36 -1.34 -2.07
CA GLU A 139 -21.43 0.11 -2.27
C GLU A 139 -20.30 0.64 -3.18
N LYS A 140 -19.40 -0.24 -3.63
CA LYS A 140 -18.17 0.10 -4.37
C LYS A 140 -17.35 1.21 -3.69
N ALA A 141 -17.26 1.15 -2.37
CA ALA A 141 -16.55 2.12 -1.54
C ALA A 141 -15.03 1.94 -1.62
N SER A 142 -14.40 2.49 -2.67
CA SER A 142 -12.97 2.31 -2.97
C SER A 142 -12.04 2.65 -1.80
N VAL A 143 -12.30 3.73 -1.06
CA VAL A 143 -11.46 4.15 0.07
C VAL A 143 -11.48 3.12 1.20
N ASP A 144 -12.66 2.59 1.54
CA ASP A 144 -12.78 1.60 2.62
C ASP A 144 -12.16 0.26 2.21
N ILE A 145 -12.32 -0.17 0.96
CA ILE A 145 -11.65 -1.37 0.45
C ILE A 145 -10.13 -1.21 0.47
N LEU A 146 -9.60 -0.10 -0.05
CA LEU A 146 -8.17 0.18 0.00
C LEU A 146 -7.66 0.19 1.43
N PHE A 147 -8.40 0.80 2.35
CA PHE A 147 -7.99 0.87 3.75
C PHE A 147 -7.84 -0.52 4.36
N VAL A 148 -8.79 -1.43 4.12
CA VAL A 148 -8.69 -2.81 4.61
C VAL A 148 -7.56 -3.56 3.89
N VAL A 149 -7.41 -3.42 2.57
CA VAL A 149 -6.29 -4.00 1.81
C VAL A 149 -4.95 -3.57 2.41
N PHE A 150 -4.72 -2.29 2.62
CA PHE A 150 -3.45 -1.80 3.17
C PHE A 150 -3.24 -2.24 4.63
N ASN A 151 -4.29 -2.40 5.44
CA ASN A 151 -4.16 -3.02 6.76
C ASN A 151 -3.69 -4.49 6.65
N ARG A 152 -4.18 -5.26 5.67
CA ARG A 152 -3.70 -6.64 5.42
C ARG A 152 -2.23 -6.65 4.98
N LEU A 153 -1.85 -5.75 4.08
CA LEU A 153 -0.48 -5.61 3.61
C LEU A 153 0.47 -5.17 4.75
N TYR A 154 -0.01 -4.34 5.69
CA TYR A 154 0.75 -3.94 6.86
C TYR A 154 1.08 -5.13 7.77
N THR A 155 0.12 -6.03 8.00
CA THR A 155 0.36 -7.28 8.75
C THR A 155 1.42 -8.14 8.05
N LEU A 156 1.34 -8.31 6.72
CA LEU A 156 2.38 -9.02 5.96
C LEU A 156 3.76 -8.38 6.14
N ARG A 157 3.85 -7.05 5.98
CA ARG A 157 5.10 -6.33 6.18
C ARG A 157 5.67 -6.52 7.59
N ASN A 158 4.81 -6.52 8.61
CA ASN A 158 5.26 -6.72 9.98
C ASN A 158 5.78 -8.14 10.21
N GLN A 159 5.12 -9.16 9.67
CA GLN A 159 5.65 -10.51 9.69
C GLN A 159 7.05 -10.56 9.08
N MET A 160 7.27 -9.89 7.95
CA MET A 160 8.57 -9.92 7.28
C MET A 160 9.66 -9.17 8.06
N VAL A 161 9.39 -7.90 8.41
CA VAL A 161 10.40 -7.02 9.02
C VAL A 161 10.76 -7.43 10.45
N HIS A 162 9.83 -8.04 11.18
CA HIS A 162 10.09 -8.52 12.54
C HIS A 162 10.58 -9.98 12.58
N GLY A 163 10.98 -10.56 11.44
CA GLY A 163 11.57 -11.90 11.39
C GLY A 163 10.57 -13.05 11.58
N GLY A 164 9.28 -12.80 11.40
CA GLY A 164 8.20 -13.79 11.46
C GLY A 164 8.00 -14.60 10.17
N VAL A 165 8.89 -14.47 9.18
CA VAL A 165 8.88 -15.25 7.94
C VAL A 165 10.24 -15.88 7.68
N THR A 166 10.25 -17.00 6.98
CA THR A 166 11.47 -17.59 6.40
C THR A 166 11.56 -17.21 4.93
N TYR A 167 12.72 -16.70 4.50
CA TYR A 167 12.98 -16.34 3.11
C TYR A 167 12.69 -17.53 2.16
N ASN A 168 12.03 -17.24 1.04
CA ASN A 168 11.63 -18.22 0.03
C ASN A 168 10.74 -19.38 0.54
N SER A 169 10.07 -19.22 1.69
CA SER A 169 9.14 -20.22 2.20
C SER A 169 7.88 -20.36 1.33
N SER A 170 7.32 -21.56 1.30
CA SER A 170 6.05 -21.88 0.62
C SER A 170 4.81 -21.47 1.44
N VAL A 171 4.93 -21.31 2.75
CA VAL A 171 3.79 -21.17 3.69
C VAL A 171 2.91 -19.96 3.39
N ASN A 172 3.50 -18.80 3.11
CA ASN A 172 2.79 -17.55 2.81
C ASN A 172 2.89 -17.15 1.33
N ARG A 173 3.42 -18.03 0.46
CA ARG A 173 3.84 -17.68 -0.90
C ARG A 173 2.70 -17.11 -1.75
N ARG A 174 1.50 -17.68 -1.64
CA ARG A 174 0.31 -17.21 -2.37
C ARG A 174 -0.13 -15.82 -1.90
N GLN A 175 -0.18 -15.59 -0.59
CA GLN A 175 -0.54 -14.28 -0.03
C GLN A 175 0.42 -13.19 -0.48
N LEU A 176 1.72 -13.51 -0.47
CA LEU A 176 2.77 -12.59 -0.89
C LEU A 176 2.68 -12.29 -2.38
N GLN A 177 2.40 -13.30 -3.22
CA GLN A 177 2.18 -13.12 -4.66
C GLN A 177 0.99 -12.19 -4.92
N ASP A 178 -0.15 -12.42 -4.27
CA ASP A 178 -1.35 -11.60 -4.44
C ASP A 178 -1.09 -10.15 -3.97
N ALA A 179 -0.41 -9.98 -2.84
CA ALA A 179 0.01 -8.69 -2.31
C ALA A 179 0.93 -7.93 -3.28
N CYS A 180 1.93 -8.61 -3.85
CA CYS A 180 2.82 -8.05 -4.87
C CYS A 180 2.04 -7.60 -6.11
N ASN A 181 1.11 -8.41 -6.59
CA ASN A 181 0.34 -8.09 -7.79
C ASN A 181 -0.58 -6.88 -7.58
N ILE A 182 -1.24 -6.81 -6.42
CA ILE A 182 -2.10 -5.67 -6.04
C ILE A 182 -1.27 -4.38 -5.93
N LEU A 183 -0.14 -4.41 -5.21
CA LEU A 183 0.72 -3.23 -5.05
C LEU A 183 1.33 -2.79 -6.39
N ALA A 184 1.82 -3.72 -7.20
CA ALA A 184 2.41 -3.42 -8.51
C ALA A 184 1.38 -2.78 -9.47
N ALA A 185 0.09 -3.06 -9.29
CA ALA A 185 -0.97 -2.40 -10.05
C ALA A 185 -1.34 -1.02 -9.49
N LEU A 186 -1.47 -0.89 -8.16
CA LEU A 186 -1.91 0.36 -7.52
C LEU A 186 -0.85 1.46 -7.54
N LEU A 187 0.42 1.13 -7.27
CA LEU A 187 1.47 2.14 -7.08
C LEU A 187 1.74 3.02 -8.32
N PRO A 188 1.81 2.48 -9.54
CA PRO A 188 1.92 3.32 -10.73
C PRO A 188 0.75 4.31 -10.85
N MET A 189 -0.48 3.88 -10.53
CA MET A 189 -1.66 4.76 -10.60
C MET A 189 -1.64 5.81 -9.50
N PHE A 190 -1.22 5.45 -8.29
CA PHE A 190 -1.07 6.41 -7.20
C PHE A 190 -0.07 7.52 -7.57
N MET A 191 1.10 7.14 -8.07
CA MET A 191 2.11 8.11 -8.50
C MET A 191 1.65 8.96 -9.67
N LEU A 192 0.91 8.38 -10.62
CA LEU A 192 0.35 9.12 -11.74
C LEU A 192 -0.64 10.18 -11.25
N ILE A 193 -1.58 9.81 -10.37
CA ILE A 193 -2.55 10.75 -9.78
C ILE A 193 -1.84 11.84 -8.98
N LEU A 194 -0.79 11.49 -8.23
CA LEU A 194 0.03 12.49 -7.53
C LEU A 194 0.67 13.48 -8.52
N LEU A 195 1.26 13.00 -9.61
CA LEU A 195 1.87 13.84 -10.65
C LEU A 195 0.86 14.72 -11.40
N GLU A 196 -0.35 14.21 -11.64
CA GLU A 196 -1.47 14.97 -12.23
C GLU A 196 -1.99 16.07 -11.28
N ASN A 197 -1.79 15.91 -9.97
CA ASN A 197 -2.39 16.75 -8.93
C ASN A 197 -1.37 17.38 -7.95
N ALA A 198 -0.10 17.51 -8.37
CA ALA A 198 1.03 17.89 -7.50
C ALA A 198 0.78 19.18 -6.69
N LYS A 199 0.09 20.17 -7.27
CA LYS A 199 -0.25 21.43 -6.60
C LYS A 199 -1.14 21.28 -5.36
N THR A 200 -1.94 20.20 -5.31
CA THR A 200 -2.92 19.96 -4.23
C THR A 200 -2.59 18.75 -3.36
N LEU A 201 -1.74 17.85 -3.84
CA LEU A 201 -1.34 16.62 -3.16
C LEU A 201 0.13 16.62 -2.72
N ASP A 202 0.77 17.79 -2.62
CA ASP A 202 2.07 17.88 -1.97
C ASP A 202 1.91 17.66 -0.46
N LEU A 203 2.32 16.47 -0.01
CA LEU A 203 2.27 16.04 1.39
C LEU A 203 3.37 16.69 2.26
N GLY A 204 4.07 17.70 1.72
CA GLY A 204 5.08 18.45 2.44
C GLY A 204 6.35 17.63 2.72
N LYS A 205 7.07 18.07 3.75
CA LYS A 205 8.42 17.58 4.07
C LYS A 205 8.45 16.04 4.21
N PRO A 206 9.36 15.35 3.51
CA PRO A 206 9.57 13.91 3.66
C PRO A 206 10.10 13.57 5.06
N PHE A 207 9.73 12.38 5.57
CA PHE A 207 10.17 11.91 6.90
C PHE A 207 11.70 11.94 7.04
N TYR A 208 12.41 11.44 6.02
CA TYR A 208 13.88 11.53 5.92
C TYR A 208 14.26 12.50 4.80
N PRO A 209 14.48 13.80 5.07
CA PRO A 209 14.93 14.74 4.05
C PRO A 209 16.35 14.41 3.58
N VAL A 210 16.74 14.89 2.40
CA VAL A 210 18.15 14.84 1.97
C VAL A 210 18.92 15.87 2.79
N VAL A 211 20.02 15.44 3.40
CA VAL A 211 20.99 16.32 4.04
C VAL A 211 22.19 16.40 3.10
N GLN A 212 22.58 17.61 2.71
CA GLN A 212 23.86 17.78 2.01
C GLN A 212 24.96 17.45 3.02
N VAL A 213 25.74 16.42 2.73
CA VAL A 213 26.95 16.15 3.50
C VAL A 213 27.98 17.16 3.01
N SER A 214 28.35 18.10 3.89
CA SER A 214 29.46 19.03 3.67
C SER A 214 30.80 18.32 3.71
#